data_AF-R1C2V0-F1
#
_entry.id   AF-R1C2V0-F1
#
_cell.length_a   1.000
_cell.length_b   1.000
_cell.length_c   1.000
_cell.angle_alpha   90.00
_cell.angle_beta   90.00
_cell.angle_gamma   90.00
#
_symmetry.space_group_name_H-M   'P 1'
#
loop_
_entity.id
_entity.type
_entity.pdbx_description
1 polymer ?
#
loop_
_entity_poly.entity_id
_entity_poly.type
_entity_poly.pdbx_seq_one_letter_code
_entity_poly.pdbx_strand_id
1 'polypeptide(L)'
;MTPLPPEDAVRPARGEEVEVNYVGRLEDGSVFDSTEQRGPFRFTLGRGQVIKGWDEGVASMRAGGRRELIIPPHLGYGPRAMGPIPPNSTLFFEVELLRVVPPNGGLLGRLATLAKALPFLK
;
A
#
# COMPACT_ATOMS: atom_id res chain seq x y z
N MET A 1 -7.05 -7.58 -17.98
CA MET A 1 -7.65 -6.74 -16.92
C MET A 1 -7.60 -7.53 -15.63
N THR A 2 -6.90 -7.05 -14.60
CA THR A 2 -7.00 -7.65 -13.27
C THR A 2 -8.42 -7.42 -12.75
N PRO A 3 -9.14 -8.45 -12.27
CA PRO A 3 -10.48 -8.25 -11.72
C PRO A 3 -10.41 -7.26 -10.56
N LEU A 4 -11.41 -6.38 -10.45
CA LEU A 4 -11.54 -5.52 -9.28
C LEU A 4 -11.69 -6.41 -8.04
N PRO A 5 -11.06 -6.04 -6.91
CA PRO A 5 -11.25 -6.78 -5.69
C PRO A 5 -12.74 -6.76 -5.30
N PRO A 6 -13.26 -7.81 -4.65
CA PRO A 6 -14.61 -7.84 -4.13
C PRO A 6 -14.95 -6.57 -3.31
N GLU A 7 -16.20 -6.12 -3.33
CA GLU A 7 -16.60 -4.91 -2.59
C GLU A 7 -16.48 -5.07 -1.06
N ASP A 8 -16.48 -6.31 -0.57
CA ASP A 8 -16.26 -6.67 0.83
C ASP A 8 -14.78 -6.90 1.17
N ALA A 9 -13.88 -6.74 0.19
CA ALA A 9 -12.44 -6.85 0.43
C ALA A 9 -11.94 -5.81 1.45
N VAL A 10 -11.07 -6.28 2.34
CA VAL A 10 -10.56 -5.54 3.50
C VAL A 10 -9.87 -4.25 3.08
N ARG A 11 -10.23 -3.13 3.72
CA ARG A 11 -9.53 -1.85 3.63
C ARG A 11 -8.55 -1.74 4.81
N PRO A 12 -7.30 -1.31 4.60
CA PRO A 12 -6.37 -1.14 5.69
C PRO A 12 -6.75 0.05 6.58
N ALA A 13 -6.65 -0.13 7.88
CA ALA A 13 -6.81 0.92 8.88
C ALA A 13 -5.45 1.51 9.27
N ARG A 14 -5.48 2.74 9.81
CA ARG A 14 -4.27 3.39 10.33
C ARG A 14 -3.64 2.52 11.42
N GLY A 15 -2.32 2.29 11.31
CA GLY A 15 -1.55 1.48 12.24
C GLY A 15 -1.49 -0.01 11.89
N GLU A 16 -2.23 -0.46 10.88
CA GLU A 16 -2.07 -1.80 10.34
C GLU A 16 -0.86 -1.87 9.40
N GLU A 17 -0.23 -3.04 9.35
CA GLU A 17 0.81 -3.31 8.37
C GLU A 17 0.15 -3.74 7.06
N VAL A 18 0.69 -3.25 5.95
CA VAL A 18 0.24 -3.62 4.60
C VAL A 18 1.40 -4.18 3.81
N GLU A 19 1.10 -5.07 2.88
CA GLU A 19 2.06 -5.63 1.93
C GLU A 19 1.63 -5.26 0.51
N VAL A 20 2.54 -4.66 -0.25
CA VAL A 20 2.25 -4.13 -1.60
C VAL A 20 3.28 -4.56 -2.62
N ASN A 21 2.86 -4.67 -3.88
CA ASN A 21 3.74 -4.59 -5.03
C ASN A 21 3.65 -3.19 -5.65
N TYR A 22 4.74 -2.72 -6.25
CA TYR A 22 4.71 -1.46 -6.98
C TYR A 22 5.80 -1.34 -8.05
N VAL A 23 5.56 -0.40 -8.97
CA VAL A 23 6.55 0.19 -9.86
C VAL A 23 6.44 1.71 -9.75
N GLY A 24 7.55 2.38 -9.46
CA GLY A 24 7.67 3.83 -9.37
C GLY A 24 8.41 4.41 -10.57
N ARG A 25 7.81 5.41 -11.23
CA ARG A 25 8.32 6.07 -12.44
C ARG A 25 8.36 7.59 -12.29
N LEU A 26 9.34 8.20 -12.96
CA LEU A 26 9.34 9.65 -13.21
C LEU A 26 8.44 9.99 -14.41
N GLU A 27 8.23 11.28 -14.64
CA GLU A 27 7.39 11.79 -15.74
C GLU A 27 7.89 11.38 -17.13
N ASP A 28 9.20 11.16 -17.29
CA ASP A 28 9.80 10.66 -18.52
C ASP A 28 9.61 9.14 -18.74
N GLY A 29 8.94 8.46 -17.80
CA GLY A 29 8.66 7.03 -17.82
C GLY A 29 9.79 6.15 -17.25
N SER A 30 10.93 6.73 -16.88
CA SER A 30 12.05 6.00 -16.28
C SER A 30 11.63 5.41 -14.93
N VAL A 31 11.91 4.11 -14.75
CA VAL A 31 11.64 3.42 -13.47
C VAL A 31 12.76 3.75 -12.50
N PHE A 32 12.41 4.38 -11.37
CA PHE A 32 13.39 4.66 -10.32
C PHE A 32 13.39 3.59 -9.23
N ASP A 33 12.27 2.90 -9.02
CA ASP A 33 12.19 1.80 -8.05
C ASP A 33 11.05 0.81 -8.35
N SER A 34 11.19 -0.46 -7.93
CA SER A 34 10.14 -1.47 -8.04
C SER A 34 10.32 -2.65 -7.08
N THR A 35 9.24 -3.38 -6.82
CA THR A 35 9.26 -4.65 -6.08
C THR A 35 9.51 -5.88 -6.94
N GLU A 36 9.55 -5.76 -8.27
CA GLU A 36 9.61 -6.90 -9.19
C GLU A 36 10.80 -7.83 -8.92
N GLN A 37 11.97 -7.26 -8.58
CA GLN A 37 13.19 -8.03 -8.32
C GLN A 37 13.42 -8.38 -6.85
N ARG A 38 12.84 -7.60 -5.92
CA ARG A 38 13.14 -7.69 -4.47
C ARG A 38 12.00 -8.32 -3.66
N GLY A 39 10.86 -8.54 -4.30
CA GLY A 39 9.63 -9.01 -3.64
C GLY A 39 8.83 -7.89 -2.98
N PRO A 40 7.66 -8.22 -2.40
CA PRO A 40 6.72 -7.25 -1.86
C PRO A 40 7.31 -6.36 -0.76
N PHE A 41 6.87 -5.11 -0.74
CA PHE A 41 7.25 -4.13 0.27
C PHE A 41 6.21 -4.05 1.39
N ARG A 42 6.67 -3.97 2.64
CA ARG A 42 5.81 -3.84 3.82
C ARG A 42 6.05 -2.53 4.55
N PHE A 43 4.97 -1.91 5.00
CA PHE A 43 5.03 -0.73 5.85
C PHE A 43 3.78 -0.62 6.73
N THR A 44 3.86 0.17 7.80
CA THR A 44 2.72 0.49 8.66
C THR A 44 1.99 1.74 8.18
N LEU A 45 0.71 1.60 7.87
CA LEU A 45 -0.09 2.67 7.27
C LEU A 45 -0.33 3.84 8.24
N GLY A 46 -0.14 5.07 7.75
CA GLY A 46 -0.48 6.30 8.48
C GLY A 46 0.47 6.63 9.65
N ARG A 47 1.69 6.08 9.60
CA ARG A 47 2.78 6.32 10.54
C ARG A 47 3.87 7.22 9.96
N GLY A 48 3.75 7.67 8.70
CA GLY A 48 4.78 8.48 8.04
C GLY A 48 6.08 7.71 7.77
N GLN A 49 6.00 6.37 7.65
CA GLN A 49 7.13 5.52 7.22
C GLN A 49 7.41 5.65 5.72
N VAL A 50 6.41 6.08 4.96
CA VAL A 50 6.44 6.32 3.53
C VAL A 50 6.06 7.77 3.24
N ILE A 51 6.23 8.21 1.99
CA ILE A 51 5.79 9.54 1.56
C ILE A 51 4.28 9.73 1.78
N LYS A 52 3.86 10.97 2.04
CA LYS A 52 2.47 11.28 2.42
C LYS A 52 1.44 10.79 1.38
N GLY A 53 1.75 10.91 0.09
CA GLY A 53 0.88 10.43 -0.99
C GLY A 53 0.66 8.91 -0.96
N TRP A 54 1.61 8.13 -0.44
CA TRP A 54 1.44 6.70 -0.21
C TRP A 54 0.53 6.42 0.98
N ASP A 55 0.74 7.11 2.10
CA ASP A 55 -0.11 6.96 3.29
C ASP A 55 -1.59 7.25 2.96
N GLU A 56 -1.87 8.29 2.17
CA GLU A 56 -3.24 8.64 1.74
C GLU A 56 -3.77 7.71 0.62
N GLY A 57 -2.93 7.39 -0.36
CA GLY A 57 -3.29 6.58 -1.52
C GLY A 57 -3.61 5.13 -1.14
N VAL A 58 -2.78 4.50 -0.31
CA VAL A 58 -2.98 3.10 0.09
C VAL A 58 -4.13 2.96 1.09
N ALA A 59 -4.38 3.98 1.93
CA ALA A 59 -5.52 3.97 2.85
C ALA A 59 -6.89 3.90 2.16
N SER A 60 -6.98 4.33 0.89
CA SER A 60 -8.23 4.25 0.10
C SER A 60 -8.34 2.97 -0.74
N MET A 61 -7.36 2.07 -0.69
CA MET A 61 -7.36 0.80 -1.42
C MET A 61 -8.10 -0.31 -0.66
N ARG A 62 -8.31 -1.42 -1.38
CA ARG A 62 -8.74 -2.70 -0.83
C ARG A 62 -7.68 -3.76 -1.14
N ALA A 63 -7.52 -4.74 -0.26
CA ALA A 63 -6.68 -5.90 -0.53
C ALA A 63 -7.10 -6.60 -1.83
N GLY A 64 -6.13 -7.00 -2.64
CA GLY A 64 -6.28 -7.48 -4.02
C GLY A 64 -6.46 -6.38 -5.07
N GLY A 65 -6.50 -5.10 -4.68
CA GLY A 65 -6.70 -3.98 -5.61
C GLY A 65 -5.40 -3.43 -6.20
N ARG A 66 -5.46 -2.98 -7.45
CA ARG A 66 -4.39 -2.22 -8.11
C ARG A 66 -4.88 -0.82 -8.47
N ARG A 67 -4.02 0.19 -8.36
CA ARG A 67 -4.30 1.57 -8.78
C ARG A 67 -3.03 2.29 -9.22
N GLU A 68 -3.24 3.38 -9.94
CA GLU A 68 -2.21 4.39 -10.16
C GLU A 68 -2.31 5.49 -9.08
N LEU A 69 -1.15 5.94 -8.60
CA LEU A 69 -0.99 7.09 -7.74
C LEU A 69 -0.09 8.11 -8.45
N ILE A 70 -0.64 9.30 -8.68
CA ILE A 70 0.11 10.45 -9.16
C ILE A 70 0.38 11.34 -7.95
N ILE A 71 1.64 11.40 -7.54
CA ILE A 71 2.03 12.03 -6.28
C ILE A 71 2.78 13.32 -6.61
N PRO A 72 2.15 14.49 -6.41
CA PRO A 72 2.82 15.76 -6.61
C PRO A 72 3.93 15.95 -5.57
N PRO A 73 4.92 16.83 -5.83
CA PRO A 73 6.13 16.92 -5.02
C PRO A 73 5.88 17.14 -3.52
N HIS A 74 4.87 17.95 -3.16
CA HIS A 74 4.54 18.26 -1.78
C HIS A 74 3.96 17.08 -0.98
N LEU A 75 3.51 16.02 -1.67
CA LEU A 75 3.12 14.73 -1.08
C LEU A 75 4.20 13.65 -1.25
N GLY A 76 5.27 13.96 -1.97
CA GLY A 76 6.45 13.12 -2.22
C GLY A 76 7.68 13.62 -1.45
N TYR A 77 8.79 13.85 -2.17
CA TYR A 77 10.07 14.30 -1.59
C TYR A 77 10.28 15.82 -1.58
N GLY A 78 9.34 16.59 -2.15
CA GLY A 78 9.39 18.05 -2.20
C GLY A 78 10.67 18.57 -2.87
N PRO A 79 11.34 19.60 -2.32
CA PRO A 79 12.53 20.20 -2.92
C PRO A 79 13.82 19.37 -2.71
N ARG A 80 13.73 18.15 -2.17
CA ARG A 80 14.90 17.30 -1.91
C ARG A 80 15.09 16.31 -3.04
N ALA A 81 16.34 16.07 -3.43
CA ALA A 81 16.69 14.92 -4.26
C ALA A 81 16.72 13.64 -3.41
N MET A 82 16.43 12.49 -4.03
CA MET A 82 16.44 11.18 -3.38
C MET A 82 16.92 10.11 -4.36
N GLY A 83 18.16 9.65 -4.22
CA GLY A 83 18.75 8.69 -5.16
C GLY A 83 18.62 9.20 -6.61
N PRO A 84 17.96 8.45 -7.52
CA PRO A 84 17.73 8.87 -8.91
C PRO A 84 16.60 9.91 -9.08
N ILE A 85 15.87 10.27 -8.02
CA ILE A 85 14.72 11.18 -8.08
C ILE A 85 15.20 12.65 -7.92
N PRO A 86 14.99 13.52 -8.92
CA PRO A 86 15.31 14.94 -8.80
C PRO A 86 14.44 15.68 -7.77
N PRO A 87 14.88 16.87 -7.31
CA PRO A 87 14.02 17.79 -6.56
C PRO A 87 12.76 18.16 -7.34
N ASN A 88 11.65 18.33 -6.61
CA ASN A 88 10.36 18.78 -7.13
C ASN A 88 9.75 17.86 -8.21
N SER A 89 10.09 16.57 -8.23
CA SER A 89 9.49 15.61 -9.16
C SER A 89 8.09 15.19 -8.74
N THR A 90 7.18 15.11 -9.72
CA THR A 90 5.95 14.32 -9.61
C THR A 90 6.30 12.85 -9.79
N LEU A 91 5.74 12.00 -8.95
CA LEU A 91 6.02 10.56 -8.96
C LEU A 91 4.78 9.79 -9.42
N PHE A 92 4.98 8.83 -10.31
CA PHE A 92 3.92 7.96 -10.83
C PHE A 92 4.14 6.57 -10.27
N PHE A 93 3.19 6.06 -9.50
CA PHE A 93 3.26 4.72 -8.95
C PHE A 93 2.09 3.87 -9.42
N GLU A 94 2.41 2.71 -9.98
CA GLU A 94 1.44 1.62 -10.08
C GLU A 94 1.57 0.78 -8.82
N VAL A 95 0.51 0.71 -8.01
CA VAL A 95 0.51 0.02 -6.70
C VAL A 95 -0.55 -1.06 -6.69
N GLU A 96 -0.18 -2.25 -6.24
CA GLU A 96 -1.07 -3.35 -5.93
C GLU A 96 -1.02 -3.64 -4.42
N LEU A 97 -2.16 -3.51 -3.73
CA LEU A 97 -2.28 -3.86 -2.32
C LEU A 97 -2.57 -5.35 -2.22
N LEU A 98 -1.57 -6.15 -1.87
CA LEU A 98 -1.69 -7.60 -1.81
C LEU A 98 -2.55 -8.03 -0.61
N ARG A 99 -2.22 -7.50 0.58
CA ARG A 99 -2.95 -7.83 1.80
C ARG A 99 -2.74 -6.81 2.92
N VAL A 100 -3.68 -6.82 3.85
CA VAL A 100 -3.54 -6.19 5.16
C VAL A 100 -3.08 -7.25 6.15
N VAL A 101 -1.97 -6.99 6.84
CA VAL A 101 -1.41 -7.86 7.86
C VAL A 101 -2.01 -7.43 9.20
N PRO A 102 -2.87 -8.26 9.83
CA PRO A 102 -3.38 -7.95 11.15
C PRO A 102 -2.19 -7.85 12.12
N PRO A 103 -2.22 -6.91 13.09
CA PRO A 103 -1.18 -6.85 14.10
C PRO A 103 -1.12 -8.20 14.83
N ASN A 104 0.00 -8.91 14.66
CA ASN A 104 0.25 -10.15 15.38
C ASN A 104 0.27 -9.85 16.89
N GLY A 105 -0.70 -10.39 17.65
CA GLY A 105 -0.50 -10.63 19.08
C GLY A 105 -1.52 -10.10 20.09
N GLY A 106 -2.71 -9.64 19.69
CA GLY A 106 -3.81 -9.41 20.65
C GLY A 106 -4.72 -10.64 20.74
N LEU A 107 -5.05 -11.11 21.95
CA LEU A 107 -6.09 -12.14 22.22
C LEU A 107 -7.39 -11.85 21.43
N LEU A 108 -7.69 -10.58 21.17
CA LEU A 108 -8.82 -10.09 20.40
C LEU A 108 -8.76 -10.40 18.89
N GLY A 109 -7.58 -10.39 18.26
CA GLY A 109 -7.42 -10.71 16.85
C GLY A 109 -7.72 -12.19 16.56
N ARG A 110 -7.33 -13.07 17.48
CA ARG A 110 -7.66 -14.50 17.41
C ARG A 110 -9.16 -14.77 17.62
N LEU A 111 -9.81 -14.03 18.52
CA LEU A 111 -11.25 -14.14 18.75
C LEU A 111 -12.10 -13.64 17.58
N ALA A 112 -11.67 -12.56 16.90
CA ALA A 112 -12.35 -12.07 15.70
C ALA A 112 -12.32 -13.10 14.56
N THR A 113 -11.20 -13.79 14.39
CA THR A 113 -11.09 -14.91 13.42
C THR A 113 -11.97 -16.10 13.84
N LEU A 114 -12.05 -16.41 15.14
CA LEU A 114 -12.90 -17.49 15.65
C LEU A 114 -14.40 -17.19 15.47
N ALA A 115 -14.83 -15.95 15.74
CA ALA A 115 -16.23 -15.53 15.61
C ALA A 115 -16.73 -15.61 14.15
N LYS A 116 -15.87 -15.34 13.17
CA LYS A 116 -16.19 -15.49 11.74
C LYS A 116 -16.23 -16.95 11.26
N ALA A 117 -15.58 -17.88 11.96
CA ALA A 117 -15.58 -19.31 11.62
C ALA A 117 -16.76 -20.08 12.25
N LEU A 118 -17.49 -19.47 13.19
CA LEU A 118 -18.59 -20.09 13.91
C LEU A 118 -19.85 -20.47 13.07
N PRO A 119 -20.20 -19.84 11.92
CA PRO A 119 -21.38 -20.27 11.17
C PRO A 119 -21.22 -21.60 10.42
N PHE A 120 -20.03 -22.22 10.45
CA PHE A 120 -19.73 -23.50 9.79
C PHE A 120 -19.82 -24.73 10.72
N LEU A 121 -20.26 -24.54 11.97
CA LEU A 121 -20.36 -25.58 13.00
C LEU A 121 -21.82 -26.05 13.25
N LYS A 122 -22.66 -26.09 12.22
CA LYS A 122 -23.96 -26.79 12.26
C LYS A 122 -23.94 -28.00 11.34
#